data_AF-A0A0T5ZB16-F1
#
_entry.id   AF-A0A0T5ZB16-F1
#
_cell.length_a   1.000
_cell.length_b   1.000
_cell.length_c   1.000
_cell.angle_alpha   90.00
_cell.angle_beta   90.00
_cell.angle_gamma   90.00
#
_symmetry.space_group_name_H-M   'P 1'
#
loop_
_entity.id
_entity.type
_entity.pdbx_description
1 polymer ?
#
loop_
_entity_poly.entity_id
_entity_poly.type
_entity_poly.pdbx_seq_one_letter_code
_entity_poly.pdbx_strand_id
1 'polypeptide(L)'
;MSNKNPPAFTRRVYIFNFLSLTISILILAFSWAATALATSDSKIEMGISEYKKTDGNHAIIRPKRERKSTTDHSKLKELQGPFFSGPEVTKACLECHNTAGHQFMKNKHWTWDYKHPKTGQHLGKSVLINNFCTNARGNEGMCAQCHAGYGMDSSDFDFTNQGNIDCLVCHESTGTYYKTPTSKGNKACSIMFEGKPAIDWTKIAQSVDMPSRSNCGKCHFYGGGGDNVKHGDLSSVLFDPPKAVDVHMSEA
;
A
#
# COMPACT_ATOMS: atom_id res chain seq x y z
N MET A 1 -28.94 -72.72 -50.41
CA MET A 1 -30.31 -72.52 -49.91
C MET A 1 -30.32 -71.35 -48.93
N SER A 2 -31.13 -70.34 -49.26
CA SER A 2 -31.68 -69.27 -48.42
C SER A 2 -30.81 -68.50 -47.42
N ASN A 3 -30.46 -67.30 -47.88
CA ASN A 3 -30.49 -66.03 -47.16
C ASN A 3 -31.62 -65.97 -46.12
N LYS A 4 -31.31 -65.56 -44.87
CA LYS A 4 -32.30 -64.98 -43.95
C LYS A 4 -31.74 -63.68 -43.38
N ASN A 5 -31.92 -62.61 -44.15
CA ASN A 5 -31.89 -61.27 -43.60
C ASN A 5 -33.03 -61.14 -42.57
N PRO A 6 -32.78 -60.54 -41.39
CA PRO A 6 -33.84 -60.24 -40.44
C PRO A 6 -34.81 -59.20 -41.05
N PRO A 7 -36.09 -59.24 -40.64
CA PRO A 7 -37.15 -58.45 -41.28
C PRO A 7 -36.92 -56.95 -41.11
N ALA A 8 -37.28 -56.19 -42.14
CA ALA A 8 -37.09 -54.73 -42.26
C ALA A 8 -37.72 -53.87 -41.14
N PHE A 9 -38.51 -54.48 -40.24
CA PHE A 9 -39.17 -53.79 -39.14
C PHE A 9 -38.20 -53.45 -37.98
N THR A 10 -37.26 -54.33 -37.66
CA THR A 10 -36.33 -54.12 -36.53
C THR A 10 -35.28 -53.06 -36.83
N ARG A 11 -34.85 -52.91 -38.09
CA ARG A 11 -33.83 -51.91 -38.47
C ARG A 11 -34.31 -50.46 -38.34
N ARG A 12 -35.62 -50.20 -38.48
CA ARG A 12 -36.22 -48.86 -38.30
C ARG A 12 -36.29 -48.45 -36.83
N VAL A 13 -36.55 -49.39 -35.93
CA VAL A 13 -36.66 -49.13 -34.48
C VAL A 13 -35.29 -48.80 -33.87
N TYR A 14 -34.21 -49.45 -34.31
CA TYR A 14 -32.87 -49.14 -33.81
C TYR A 14 -32.34 -47.77 -34.30
N ILE A 15 -32.66 -47.36 -35.53
CA ILE A 15 -32.23 -46.06 -36.07
C ILE A 15 -32.99 -44.91 -35.40
N PHE A 16 -34.31 -45.06 -35.16
CA PHE A 16 -35.10 -44.06 -34.43
C PHE A 16 -34.67 -43.94 -32.95
N ASN A 17 -34.31 -45.06 -32.30
CA ASN A 17 -33.81 -45.01 -30.92
C ASN A 17 -32.42 -44.37 -30.81
N PHE A 18 -31.50 -44.62 -31.75
CA PHE A 18 -30.19 -43.96 -31.73
C PHE A 18 -30.26 -42.46 -32.03
N LEU A 19 -31.16 -42.03 -32.93
CA LEU A 19 -31.36 -40.61 -33.21
C LEU A 19 -32.05 -39.88 -32.05
N SER A 20 -33.01 -40.53 -31.38
CA SER A 20 -33.66 -39.99 -30.17
C SER A 20 -32.70 -39.88 -28.99
N LEU A 21 -31.82 -40.88 -28.79
CA LEU A 21 -30.83 -40.87 -27.71
C LEU A 21 -29.73 -39.83 -27.94
N THR A 22 -29.26 -39.66 -29.18
CA THR A 22 -28.25 -38.64 -29.52
C THR A 22 -28.81 -37.22 -29.44
N ILE A 23 -30.07 -37.00 -29.85
CA ILE A 23 -30.76 -35.71 -29.67
C ILE A 23 -31.02 -35.43 -28.19
N SER A 24 -31.41 -36.43 -27.39
CA SER A 24 -31.63 -36.25 -25.94
C SER A 24 -30.33 -35.94 -25.19
N ILE A 25 -29.20 -36.55 -25.57
CA ILE A 25 -27.88 -36.25 -25.02
C ILE A 25 -27.39 -34.86 -25.45
N LEU A 26 -27.65 -34.44 -26.69
CA LEU A 26 -27.36 -33.07 -27.16
C LEU A 26 -28.22 -32.01 -26.45
N ILE A 27 -29.50 -32.30 -26.18
CA ILE A 27 -30.38 -31.40 -25.42
C ILE A 27 -29.96 -31.34 -23.96
N LEU A 28 -29.57 -32.46 -23.33
CA LEU A 28 -29.03 -32.46 -21.96
C LEU A 28 -27.68 -31.73 -21.87
N ALA A 29 -26.80 -31.89 -22.88
CA ALA A 29 -25.52 -31.16 -22.94
C ALA A 29 -25.72 -29.66 -23.18
N PHE A 30 -26.71 -29.27 -24.00
CA PHE A 30 -27.08 -27.85 -24.17
C PHE A 30 -27.79 -27.28 -22.93
N SER A 31 -28.54 -28.10 -22.20
CA SER A 31 -29.20 -27.68 -20.96
C SER A 31 -28.18 -27.43 -19.84
N TRP A 32 -27.10 -28.22 -19.79
CA TRP A 32 -25.99 -28.00 -18.85
C TRP A 32 -25.09 -26.84 -19.26
N ALA A 33 -24.90 -26.61 -20.57
CA ALA A 33 -24.16 -25.45 -21.08
C ALA A 33 -24.93 -24.13 -20.87
N ALA A 34 -26.27 -24.15 -20.89
CA ALA A 34 -27.10 -22.96 -20.69
C ALA A 34 -27.24 -22.55 -19.21
N THR A 35 -27.10 -23.47 -18.25
CA THR A 35 -27.06 -23.14 -16.81
C THR A 35 -25.68 -22.69 -16.32
N ALA A 36 -24.65 -22.73 -17.17
CA ALA A 36 -23.34 -22.13 -16.89
C ALA A 36 -23.25 -20.64 -17.28
N LEU A 37 -24.34 -20.05 -17.79
CA LEU A 37 -24.44 -18.60 -17.98
C LEU A 37 -25.00 -17.95 -16.70
N ALA A 38 -24.12 -17.18 -16.07
CA ALA A 38 -24.43 -16.12 -15.12
C ALA A 38 -24.99 -16.53 -13.75
N THR A 39 -24.21 -17.31 -12.99
CA THR A 39 -23.90 -16.82 -11.63
C THR A 39 -22.80 -15.78 -11.80
N SER A 40 -23.17 -14.57 -12.19
CA SER A 40 -22.35 -13.43 -11.82
C SER A 40 -22.43 -13.40 -10.29
N ASP A 41 -21.46 -14.02 -9.62
CA ASP A 41 -21.13 -13.60 -8.27
C ASP A 41 -20.95 -12.10 -8.40
N SER A 42 -21.95 -11.34 -7.95
CA SER A 42 -21.80 -9.93 -7.73
C SER A 42 -20.64 -9.88 -6.75
N LYS A 43 -19.43 -9.62 -7.27
CA LYS A 43 -18.32 -9.19 -6.44
C LYS A 43 -18.86 -7.94 -5.78
N ILE A 44 -19.38 -8.08 -4.56
CA ILE A 44 -19.66 -6.96 -3.70
C ILE A 44 -18.31 -6.29 -3.57
N GLU A 45 -18.14 -5.21 -4.33
CA GLU A 45 -16.96 -4.37 -4.27
C GLU A 45 -16.97 -3.72 -2.90
N MET A 46 -16.36 -4.39 -1.92
CA MET A 46 -16.18 -3.84 -0.59
C MET A 46 -15.14 -2.72 -0.67
N GLY A 47 -15.57 -1.52 -1.04
CA GLY A 47 -14.82 -0.28 -0.90
C GLY A 47 -13.74 -0.03 -1.96
N ILE A 48 -13.88 1.12 -2.63
CA ILE A 48 -12.86 1.91 -3.34
C ILE A 48 -11.83 1.09 -4.17
N SER A 49 -12.28 0.34 -5.19
CA SER A 49 -11.35 -0.19 -6.20
C SER A 49 -10.71 0.91 -7.06
N GLU A 50 -11.38 2.06 -7.21
CA GLU A 50 -10.93 3.20 -8.00
C GLU A 50 -9.60 3.81 -7.49
N TYR A 51 -9.33 3.70 -6.18
CA TYR A 51 -8.11 4.23 -5.56
C TYR A 51 -7.00 3.18 -5.38
N LYS A 52 -7.23 1.92 -5.76
CA LYS A 52 -6.27 0.81 -5.54
C LYS A 52 -4.93 0.99 -6.26
N LYS A 53 -4.82 1.95 -7.19
CA LYS A 53 -3.61 2.23 -7.97
C LYS A 53 -3.21 3.71 -8.02
N THR A 54 -3.82 4.57 -7.19
CA THR A 54 -3.39 5.97 -7.17
C THR A 54 -2.00 6.13 -6.58
N ASP A 55 -1.49 5.20 -5.78
CA ASP A 55 -0.08 5.22 -5.34
C ASP A 55 0.91 5.01 -6.51
N GLY A 56 0.60 4.06 -7.41
CA GLY A 56 1.48 3.63 -8.50
C GLY A 56 1.55 4.62 -9.66
N ASN A 57 0.47 5.35 -9.93
CA ASN A 57 0.44 6.32 -11.04
C ASN A 57 1.16 7.64 -10.73
N HIS A 58 1.45 7.92 -9.46
CA HIS A 58 2.11 9.16 -9.04
C HIS A 58 3.59 8.98 -8.67
N ALA A 59 4.20 7.84 -9.01
CA ALA A 59 5.64 7.70 -9.08
C ALA A 59 6.17 8.51 -10.28
N ILE A 60 5.98 9.82 -10.27
CA ILE A 60 6.57 10.73 -11.25
C ILE A 60 8.04 10.82 -10.87
N ILE A 61 8.86 10.00 -11.52
CA ILE A 61 10.31 10.15 -11.54
C ILE A 61 10.58 11.44 -12.32
N ARG A 62 10.58 12.56 -11.59
CA ARG A 62 10.94 13.84 -12.19
C ARG A 62 12.42 13.79 -12.59
N PRO A 63 12.81 14.42 -13.71
CA PRO A 63 14.21 14.60 -14.03
C PRO A 63 14.89 15.27 -12.83
N LYS A 64 16.08 14.77 -12.50
CA LYS A 64 16.87 15.16 -11.32
C LYS A 64 17.09 16.67 -11.36
N ARG A 65 16.28 17.43 -10.62
CA ARG A 65 16.62 18.81 -10.24
C ARG A 65 18.01 18.77 -9.61
N GLU A 66 18.81 19.82 -9.82
CA GLU A 66 20.14 19.89 -9.19
C GLU A 66 20.03 19.53 -7.70
N ARG A 67 20.86 18.57 -7.28
CA ARG A 67 20.82 18.08 -5.89
C ARG A 67 21.11 19.26 -4.98
N LYS A 68 20.14 19.63 -4.15
CA LYS A 68 20.34 20.62 -3.08
C LYS A 68 21.01 20.01 -1.84
N SER A 69 21.34 18.72 -1.88
CA SER A 69 22.11 18.04 -0.86
C SER A 69 23.59 18.44 -0.91
N THR A 70 24.18 18.69 0.26
CA THR A 70 25.61 18.94 0.42
C THR A 70 26.46 17.66 0.44
N THR A 71 25.81 16.48 0.45
CA THR A 71 26.47 15.18 0.55
C THR A 71 25.88 14.19 -0.46
N ASP A 72 26.76 13.40 -1.09
CA ASP A 72 26.35 12.28 -1.95
C ASP A 72 26.41 10.96 -1.16
N HIS A 73 25.28 10.55 -0.59
CA HIS A 73 25.19 9.36 0.26
C HIS A 73 25.63 8.07 -0.43
N SER A 74 25.53 7.98 -1.77
CA SER A 74 26.03 6.82 -2.51
C SER A 74 27.55 6.67 -2.51
N LYS A 75 28.28 7.71 -2.11
CA LYS A 75 29.75 7.71 -2.00
C LYS A 75 30.26 7.40 -0.59
N LEU A 76 29.37 7.32 0.41
CA LEU A 76 29.74 7.03 1.78
C LEU A 76 29.98 5.54 1.96
N LYS A 77 31.09 5.17 2.60
CA LYS A 77 31.49 3.78 2.79
C LYS A 77 30.50 3.06 3.72
N GLU A 78 30.03 3.78 4.73
CA GLU A 78 29.11 3.34 5.77
C GLU A 78 27.74 2.94 5.18
N LEU A 79 27.38 3.51 4.02
CA LEU A 79 26.11 3.26 3.33
C LEU A 79 26.22 2.26 2.17
N GLN A 80 27.35 1.56 2.02
CA GLN A 80 27.49 0.49 1.01
C GLN A 80 26.81 -0.82 1.43
N GLY A 81 26.38 -0.92 2.69
CA GLY A 81 25.67 -2.09 3.21
C GLY A 81 26.57 -3.34 3.36
N PRO A 82 25.97 -4.54 3.38
CA PRO A 82 24.54 -4.81 3.19
C PRO A 82 23.68 -4.33 4.37
N PHE A 83 22.43 -3.98 4.07
CA PHE A 83 21.38 -3.71 5.06
C PHE A 83 20.19 -4.63 4.83
N PHE A 84 19.59 -5.11 5.91
CA PHE A 84 18.44 -6.03 5.90
C PHE A 84 17.19 -5.42 6.50
N SER A 85 17.31 -4.26 7.16
CA SER A 85 16.17 -3.57 7.76
C SER A 85 16.38 -2.06 7.86
N GLY A 86 15.27 -1.33 8.03
CA GLY A 86 15.29 0.10 8.29
C GLY A 86 16.08 0.51 9.54
N PRO A 87 15.92 -0.15 10.70
CA PRO A 87 16.72 0.13 11.90
C PRO A 87 18.24 -0.02 11.69
N GLU A 88 18.70 -0.96 10.86
CA GLU A 88 20.12 -1.07 10.52
C GLU A 88 20.62 0.14 9.73
N VAL A 89 19.81 0.65 8.79
CA VAL A 89 20.12 1.90 8.07
C VAL A 89 20.13 3.08 9.05
N THR A 90 19.13 3.19 9.92
CA THR A 90 19.06 4.26 10.94
C THR A 90 20.29 4.26 11.83
N LYS A 91 20.77 3.09 12.26
CA LYS A 91 22.01 2.97 13.02
C LYS A 91 23.19 3.59 12.27
N ALA A 92 23.37 3.27 10.98
CA ALA A 92 24.42 3.87 10.16
C ALA A 92 24.25 5.39 9.99
N CYS A 93 23.02 5.88 9.80
CA CYS A 93 22.75 7.32 9.72
C CYS A 93 23.18 8.06 10.99
N LEU A 94 22.93 7.48 12.17
CA LEU A 94 23.21 8.10 13.46
C LEU A 94 24.71 8.16 13.80
N GLU A 95 25.57 7.39 13.12
CA GLU A 95 27.02 7.50 13.28
C GLU A 95 27.54 8.88 12.84
N CYS A 96 26.91 9.50 11.86
CA CYS A 96 27.23 10.86 11.39
C CYS A 96 26.20 11.90 11.85
N HIS A 97 24.90 11.57 11.86
CA HIS A 97 23.81 12.48 12.23
C HIS A 97 23.44 12.38 13.72
N ASN A 98 24.45 12.41 14.58
CA ASN A 98 24.34 12.16 16.01
C ASN A 98 23.50 13.19 16.80
N THR A 99 23.15 14.34 16.23
CA THR A 99 22.21 15.31 16.83
C THR A 99 20.81 15.23 16.24
N ALA A 100 20.68 14.74 14.99
CA ALA A 100 19.40 14.73 14.28
C ALA A 100 18.39 13.82 14.98
N GLY A 101 18.83 12.64 15.45
CA GLY A 101 17.94 11.74 16.18
C GLY A 101 17.36 12.37 17.44
N HIS A 102 18.22 12.98 18.28
CA HIS A 102 17.79 13.71 19.48
C HIS A 102 16.85 14.88 19.20
N GLN A 103 17.04 15.59 18.10
CA GLN A 103 16.18 16.70 17.69
C GLN A 103 14.84 16.18 17.17
N PHE A 104 14.88 15.13 16.35
CA PHE A 104 13.70 14.54 15.74
C PHE A 104 12.73 13.97 16.78
N MET A 105 13.25 13.29 17.80
CA MET A 105 12.42 12.67 18.83
C MET A 105 11.64 13.65 19.71
N LYS A 106 11.91 14.96 19.60
CA LYS A 106 11.16 16.01 20.32
C LYS A 106 9.95 16.53 19.54
N ASN A 107 9.79 16.13 18.27
CA ASN A 107 8.75 16.67 17.41
C ASN A 107 7.51 15.75 17.32
N LYS A 108 6.41 16.31 16.80
CA LYS A 108 5.10 15.64 16.72
C LYS A 108 5.06 14.42 15.80
N HIS A 109 5.94 14.33 14.79
CA HIS A 109 6.03 13.15 13.92
C HIS A 109 6.57 11.93 14.67
N TRP A 110 7.38 12.15 15.71
CA TRP A 110 7.83 11.11 16.62
C TRP A 110 6.82 10.84 17.73
N THR A 111 6.47 11.87 18.52
CA THR A 111 5.69 11.68 19.75
C THR A 111 4.21 11.40 19.51
N TRP A 112 3.67 11.86 18.36
CA TRP A 112 2.23 11.94 18.10
C TRP A 112 1.44 12.69 19.18
N ASP A 113 2.11 13.46 20.02
CA ASP A 113 1.55 14.17 21.16
C ASP A 113 1.76 15.68 21.01
N TYR A 114 0.78 16.43 21.50
CA TYR A 114 0.81 17.88 21.54
C TYR A 114 0.00 18.39 22.72
N LYS A 115 0.66 19.11 23.63
CA LYS A 115 -0.01 19.85 24.69
C LYS A 115 -0.29 21.29 24.23
N HIS A 116 -1.56 21.66 24.15
CA HIS A 116 -1.96 23.00 23.75
C HIS A 116 -1.52 24.03 24.81
N PRO A 117 -0.73 25.06 24.46
CA PRO A 117 -0.05 25.90 25.45
C PRO A 117 -0.99 26.79 26.26
N LYS A 118 -2.16 27.15 25.72
CA LYS A 118 -3.13 28.03 26.41
C LYS A 118 -4.17 27.27 27.24
N THR A 119 -4.60 26.12 26.76
CA THR A 119 -5.71 25.35 27.38
C THR A 119 -5.20 24.17 28.19
N GLY A 120 -3.93 23.78 28.02
CA GLY A 120 -3.37 22.59 28.63
C GLY A 120 -3.90 21.27 28.04
N GLN A 121 -4.77 21.32 27.02
CA GLN A 121 -5.37 20.13 26.42
C GLN A 121 -4.30 19.26 25.76
N HIS A 122 -4.36 17.96 26.04
CA HIS A 122 -3.56 16.96 25.34
C HIS A 122 -4.26 16.58 24.04
N LEU A 123 -3.54 16.75 22.94
CA LEU A 123 -3.97 16.54 21.56
C LEU A 123 -2.90 15.70 20.85
N GLY A 124 -3.18 15.31 19.61
CA GLY A 124 -2.28 14.51 18.81
C GLY A 124 -2.80 13.10 18.58
N LYS A 125 -2.19 12.39 17.62
CA LYS A 125 -2.69 11.09 17.16
C LYS A 125 -2.65 10.00 18.24
N SER A 126 -1.84 10.18 19.29
CA SER A 126 -1.77 9.28 20.46
C SER A 126 -3.04 9.30 21.33
N VAL A 127 -3.80 10.40 21.32
CA VAL A 127 -4.96 10.61 22.21
C VAL A 127 -6.26 11.01 21.49
N LEU A 128 -6.17 11.53 20.27
CA LEU A 128 -7.32 12.04 19.54
C LEU A 128 -8.26 10.93 19.07
N ILE A 129 -9.56 11.20 19.19
CA ILE A 129 -10.66 10.40 18.66
C ILE A 129 -11.28 11.17 17.48
N ASN A 130 -11.53 10.48 16.37
CA ASN A 130 -12.21 10.98 15.18
C ASN A 130 -13.35 10.02 14.78
N ASN A 131 -14.08 10.37 13.74
CA ASN A 131 -15.21 9.60 13.19
C ASN A 131 -14.81 8.72 11.99
N PHE A 132 -13.51 8.48 11.77
CA PHE A 132 -13.01 7.67 10.65
C PHE A 132 -12.58 6.28 11.13
N CYS A 133 -11.34 6.13 11.59
CA CYS A 133 -10.86 4.88 12.22
C CYS A 133 -10.97 4.94 13.75
N THR A 134 -11.77 5.87 14.28
CA THR A 134 -11.87 6.16 15.72
C THR A 134 -10.59 6.73 16.30
N ASN A 135 -9.57 5.93 16.62
CA ASN A 135 -8.31 6.41 17.20
C ASN A 135 -7.17 5.41 16.98
N ALA A 136 -5.93 5.83 17.26
CA ALA A 136 -4.75 4.96 17.10
C ALA A 136 -4.51 4.03 18.30
N ARG A 137 -5.06 4.34 19.48
CA ARG A 137 -4.82 3.60 20.72
C ARG A 137 -5.44 2.20 20.64
N GLY A 138 -4.63 1.18 20.86
CA GLY A 138 -5.02 -0.22 20.66
C GLY A 138 -5.09 -0.66 19.19
N ASN A 139 -4.77 0.23 18.25
CA ASN A 139 -4.73 -0.03 16.80
C ASN A 139 -3.39 0.41 16.19
N GLU A 140 -2.35 0.59 17.01
CA GLU A 140 -1.08 1.20 16.65
C GLU A 140 -0.42 0.46 15.50
N GLY A 141 -0.40 -0.87 15.54
CA GLY A 141 0.25 -1.68 14.50
C GLY A 141 -0.23 -1.41 13.08
N MET A 142 -1.50 -1.01 12.88
CA MET A 142 -1.96 -0.49 11.59
C MET A 142 -1.61 1.00 11.47
N CYS A 143 -2.01 1.81 12.44
CA CYS A 143 -1.94 3.27 12.37
C CYS A 143 -0.51 3.82 12.18
N ALA A 144 0.49 3.06 12.66
CA ALA A 144 1.92 3.35 12.63
C ALA A 144 2.56 3.11 11.26
N GLN A 145 1.81 2.65 10.26
CA GLN A 145 2.26 2.75 8.85
C GLN A 145 2.63 4.18 8.46
N CYS A 146 1.99 5.18 9.07
CA CYS A 146 2.31 6.59 8.92
C CYS A 146 3.05 7.19 10.12
N HIS A 147 3.58 6.38 11.03
CA HIS A 147 4.49 6.85 12.08
C HIS A 147 5.90 6.93 11.50
N ALA A 148 6.66 7.97 11.84
CA ALA A 148 8.04 8.14 11.36
C ALA A 148 9.05 7.34 12.20
N GLY A 149 8.67 6.09 12.50
CA GLY A 149 9.45 5.14 13.27
C GLY A 149 9.15 3.70 12.85
N TYR A 150 10.02 2.81 13.30
CA TYR A 150 9.92 1.36 13.10
C TYR A 150 9.46 0.70 14.40
N GLY A 151 8.56 -0.28 14.31
CA GLY A 151 8.25 -1.14 15.46
C GLY A 151 7.17 -0.63 16.42
N MET A 152 6.44 0.43 16.07
CA MET A 152 5.30 0.88 16.89
C MET A 152 4.07 0.01 16.64
N ASP A 153 3.84 -0.98 17.51
CA ASP A 153 2.69 -1.89 17.45
C ASP A 153 1.71 -1.74 18.61
N SER A 154 2.09 -0.99 19.65
CA SER A 154 1.37 -0.85 20.91
C SER A 154 1.72 0.48 21.61
N SER A 155 1.08 0.73 22.75
CA SER A 155 1.38 1.89 23.62
C SER A 155 2.75 1.84 24.28
N ASP A 156 3.39 0.66 24.31
CA ASP A 156 4.64 0.42 25.02
C ASP A 156 5.87 0.68 24.13
N PHE A 157 5.66 1.36 23.00
CA PHE A 157 6.71 1.75 22.08
C PHE A 157 7.79 2.60 22.78
N ASP A 158 9.04 2.21 22.62
CA ASP A 158 10.17 2.92 23.20
C ASP A 158 10.49 4.20 22.42
N PHE A 159 9.86 5.30 22.85
CA PHE A 159 10.12 6.65 22.33
C PHE A 159 11.50 7.20 22.71
N THR A 160 12.35 6.47 23.44
CA THR A 160 13.71 6.88 23.81
C THR A 160 14.79 6.22 22.94
N ASN A 161 14.43 5.19 22.17
CA ASN A 161 15.36 4.48 21.29
C ASN A 161 15.47 5.16 19.91
N GLN A 162 16.59 5.86 19.68
CA GLN A 162 16.91 6.50 18.39
C GLN A 162 16.99 5.50 17.23
N GLY A 163 17.33 4.23 17.48
CA GLY A 163 17.39 3.19 16.44
C GLY A 163 16.03 2.88 15.81
N ASN A 164 14.94 3.26 16.49
CA ASN A 164 13.58 3.10 15.97
C ASN A 164 13.15 4.27 15.06
N ILE A 165 13.97 5.30 14.86
CA ILE A 165 13.63 6.41 13.94
C ILE A 165 13.61 5.90 12.50
N ASP A 166 12.63 6.34 11.72
CA ASP A 166 12.59 6.09 10.29
C ASP A 166 13.08 7.33 9.52
N CYS A 167 14.39 7.37 9.24
CA CYS A 167 14.97 8.46 8.47
C CYS A 167 14.51 8.45 7.00
N LEU A 168 14.24 7.26 6.45
CA LEU A 168 14.05 7.04 5.02
C LEU A 168 12.65 7.45 4.55
N VAL A 169 11.62 7.37 5.41
CA VAL A 169 10.25 7.78 5.06
C VAL A 169 10.18 9.21 4.50
N CYS A 170 11.03 10.10 5.02
CA CYS A 170 11.12 11.49 4.59
C CYS A 170 12.19 11.71 3.51
N HIS A 171 13.31 11.00 3.58
CA HIS A 171 14.53 11.39 2.88
C HIS A 171 14.89 10.55 1.66
N GLU A 172 14.31 9.37 1.48
CA GLU A 172 14.58 8.58 0.27
C GLU A 172 14.09 9.27 -0.99
N SER A 173 14.83 9.14 -2.09
CA SER A 173 14.49 9.80 -3.36
C SER A 173 14.22 8.83 -4.51
N THR A 174 14.21 7.51 -4.27
CA THR A 174 13.91 6.50 -5.30
C THR A 174 12.42 6.38 -5.59
N GLY A 175 11.58 6.75 -4.63
CA GLY A 175 10.13 6.51 -4.66
C GLY A 175 9.74 5.04 -4.45
N THR A 176 10.71 4.17 -4.13
CA THR A 176 10.46 2.72 -3.98
C THR A 176 10.27 2.29 -2.53
N TYR A 177 10.48 3.19 -1.56
CA TYR A 177 10.28 2.89 -0.15
C TYR A 177 8.79 2.86 0.19
N TYR A 178 8.38 1.85 0.96
CA TYR A 178 7.05 1.76 1.53
C TYR A 178 7.12 1.15 2.92
N LYS A 179 6.14 1.48 3.77
CA LYS A 179 6.01 0.92 5.10
C LYS A 179 4.86 -0.07 5.12
N THR A 180 5.13 -1.26 5.64
CA THR A 180 4.08 -2.22 5.99
C THR A 180 3.61 -1.97 7.42
N PRO A 181 2.38 -2.38 7.78
CA PRO A 181 1.95 -2.36 9.17
C PRO A 181 2.90 -3.16 10.04
N THR A 182 3.10 -2.66 11.27
CA THR A 182 4.04 -3.26 12.22
C THR A 182 3.48 -4.56 12.79
N SER A 183 2.15 -4.64 12.93
CA SER A 183 1.47 -5.89 13.24
C SER A 183 0.93 -6.53 11.96
N LYS A 184 0.86 -7.87 11.93
CA LYS A 184 0.26 -8.60 10.80
C LYS A 184 -1.22 -8.26 10.60
N GLY A 185 -1.89 -7.86 11.68
CA GLY A 185 -3.31 -7.51 11.69
C GLY A 185 -4.21 -8.64 11.18
N ASN A 186 -5.37 -8.26 10.65
CA ASN A 186 -6.26 -9.16 9.93
C ASN A 186 -5.73 -9.38 8.49
N LYS A 187 -5.87 -10.60 7.95
CA LYS A 187 -5.51 -10.94 6.55
C LYS A 187 -6.08 -9.96 5.52
N ALA A 188 -7.28 -9.43 5.76
CA ALA A 188 -7.91 -8.43 4.88
C ALA A 188 -7.11 -7.12 4.80
N CYS A 189 -6.32 -6.77 5.82
CA CYS A 189 -5.45 -5.60 5.81
C CYS A 189 -4.08 -5.87 5.16
N SER A 190 -3.69 -7.15 5.03
CA SER A 190 -2.40 -7.55 4.45
C SER A 190 -2.37 -7.50 2.93
N ILE A 191 -3.54 -7.46 2.27
CA ILE A 191 -3.67 -7.44 0.80
C ILE A 191 -3.11 -6.18 0.14
N MET A 192 -2.98 -5.08 0.90
CA MET A 192 -2.50 -3.79 0.37
C MET A 192 -1.04 -3.84 -0.11
N PHE A 193 -0.27 -4.81 0.37
CA PHE A 193 1.17 -4.94 0.08
C PHE A 193 1.52 -6.20 -0.72
N GLU A 194 0.50 -6.97 -1.12
CA GLU A 194 0.71 -8.20 -1.89
C GLU A 194 1.33 -7.88 -3.25
N GLY A 195 2.41 -8.57 -3.60
CA GLY A 195 3.14 -8.35 -4.85
C GLY A 195 4.05 -7.11 -4.88
N LYS A 196 4.17 -6.34 -3.78
CA LYS A 196 5.21 -5.30 -3.68
C LYS A 196 6.60 -5.98 -3.64
N PRO A 197 7.60 -5.47 -4.38
CA PRO A 197 8.95 -6.05 -4.39
C PRO A 197 9.63 -5.84 -3.05
N ALA A 198 10.55 -6.74 -2.68
CA ALA A 198 11.39 -6.54 -1.51
C ALA A 198 12.14 -5.20 -1.56
N ILE A 199 12.25 -4.55 -0.40
CA ILE A 199 12.93 -3.27 -0.27
C ILE A 199 14.43 -3.47 -0.45
N ASP A 200 15.02 -2.75 -1.40
CA ASP A 200 16.48 -2.63 -1.56
C ASP A 200 17.00 -1.57 -0.59
N TRP A 201 17.30 -1.99 0.64
CA TRP A 201 17.70 -1.08 1.72
C TRP A 201 18.97 -0.29 1.40
N THR A 202 19.96 -0.93 0.77
CA THR A 202 21.20 -0.24 0.38
C THR A 202 20.92 0.86 -0.64
N LYS A 203 20.16 0.57 -1.69
CA LYS A 203 19.83 1.57 -2.70
C LYS A 203 19.04 2.75 -2.13
N ILE A 204 18.10 2.49 -1.21
CA ILE A 204 17.30 3.53 -0.58
C ILE A 204 18.17 4.37 0.38
N ALA A 205 19.02 3.74 1.20
CA ALA A 205 19.95 4.45 2.07
C ALA A 205 20.88 5.40 1.29
N GLN A 206 21.34 4.97 0.11
CA GLN A 206 22.20 5.77 -0.76
C GLN A 206 21.47 6.88 -1.53
N SER A 207 20.13 6.80 -1.62
CA SER A 207 19.30 7.77 -2.34
C SER A 207 18.94 9.02 -1.54
N VAL A 208 19.35 9.09 -0.27
CA VAL A 208 18.96 10.15 0.66
C VAL A 208 19.22 11.55 0.06
N ASP A 209 18.17 12.35 0.03
CA ASP A 209 18.16 13.74 -0.42
C ASP A 209 17.18 14.59 0.42
N MET A 210 17.01 15.85 0.05
CA MET A 210 15.99 16.72 0.63
C MET A 210 14.58 16.17 0.33
N PRO A 211 13.70 16.10 1.35
CA PRO A 211 12.34 15.61 1.15
C PRO A 211 11.60 16.41 0.10
N SER A 212 10.81 15.71 -0.70
CA SER A 212 9.85 16.32 -1.62
C SER A 212 8.42 16.04 -1.16
N ARG A 213 7.45 16.57 -1.91
CA ARG A 213 6.03 16.29 -1.68
C ARG A 213 5.69 14.81 -1.76
N SER A 214 6.46 14.03 -2.56
CA SER A 214 6.27 12.59 -2.65
C SER A 214 6.47 11.89 -1.31
N ASN A 215 7.45 12.35 -0.52
CA ASN A 215 7.77 11.80 0.79
C ASN A 215 6.67 12.11 1.81
N CYS A 216 6.26 13.37 1.90
CA CYS A 216 5.19 13.81 2.80
C CYS A 216 3.85 13.15 2.45
N GLY A 217 3.53 13.12 1.15
CA GLY A 217 2.26 12.65 0.62
C GLY A 217 1.96 11.19 0.91
N LYS A 218 2.97 10.32 1.04
CA LYS A 218 2.80 8.91 1.44
C LYS A 218 1.98 8.75 2.73
N CYS A 219 2.07 9.72 3.64
CA CYS A 219 1.31 9.73 4.89
C CYS A 219 0.20 10.79 4.92
N HIS A 220 0.41 11.93 4.26
CA HIS A 220 -0.50 13.07 4.37
C HIS A 220 -1.61 13.12 3.32
N PHE A 221 -1.42 12.50 2.15
CA PHE A 221 -2.43 12.49 1.08
C PHE A 221 -3.40 11.31 1.20
N TYR A 222 -3.00 10.28 1.96
CA TYR A 222 -3.77 9.06 2.14
C TYR A 222 -4.22 8.89 3.59
N GLY A 223 -5.44 8.37 3.79
CA GLY A 223 -6.00 8.08 5.11
C GLY A 223 -6.76 6.77 5.10
N GLY A 224 -6.34 5.79 5.92
CA GLY A 224 -6.94 4.45 5.93
C GLY A 224 -6.83 3.71 4.60
N GLY A 225 -5.85 4.07 3.76
CA GLY A 225 -5.61 3.46 2.44
C GLY A 225 -6.29 4.18 1.26
N GLY A 226 -7.13 5.18 1.49
CA GLY A 226 -7.75 5.95 0.41
C GLY A 226 -7.14 7.34 0.24
N ASP A 227 -7.13 7.85 -1.00
CA ASP A 227 -6.70 9.20 -1.34
C ASP A 227 -7.72 10.25 -0.91
N ASN A 228 -7.27 11.37 -0.36
CA ASN A 228 -8.11 12.50 0.06
C ASN A 228 -9.22 12.17 1.09
N VAL A 229 -9.14 11.02 1.78
CA VAL A 229 -10.24 10.53 2.61
C VAL A 229 -10.37 11.29 3.95
N LYS A 230 -9.26 11.81 4.49
CA LYS A 230 -9.26 12.52 5.79
C LYS A 230 -9.21 14.03 5.67
N HIS A 231 -8.35 14.56 4.81
CA HIS A 231 -8.14 16.00 4.63
C HIS A 231 -8.42 16.33 3.17
N GLY A 232 -9.56 16.97 2.90
CA GLY A 232 -10.08 17.29 1.55
C GLY A 232 -9.12 18.08 0.66
N ASP A 233 -8.18 18.79 1.29
CA ASP A 233 -7.18 19.68 0.71
C ASP A 233 -5.83 19.00 0.45
N LEU A 234 -5.61 17.78 0.96
CA LEU A 234 -4.37 17.03 0.80
C LEU A 234 -4.64 15.69 0.10
N SER A 235 -4.28 15.62 -1.18
CA SER A 235 -4.48 14.42 -2.00
C SER A 235 -3.34 14.18 -2.98
N SER A 236 -3.38 13.04 -3.67
CA SER A 236 -2.36 12.61 -4.62
C SER A 236 -2.14 13.61 -5.77
N VAL A 237 -3.12 14.47 -6.08
CA VAL A 237 -2.94 15.56 -7.04
C VAL A 237 -1.77 16.49 -6.66
N LEU A 238 -1.45 16.62 -5.36
CA LEU A 238 -0.39 17.49 -4.86
C LEU A 238 1.02 16.97 -5.11
N PHE A 239 1.18 15.75 -5.65
CA PHE A 239 2.47 15.30 -6.18
C PHE A 239 2.91 16.13 -7.39
N ASP A 240 1.96 16.61 -8.21
CA ASP A 240 2.19 17.53 -9.32
C ASP A 240 0.93 18.36 -9.63
N PRO A 241 0.53 19.29 -8.75
CA PRO A 241 -0.71 20.01 -8.86
C PRO A 241 -0.56 21.08 -9.95
N PRO A 242 -1.57 21.25 -10.81
CA PRO A 242 -1.66 22.45 -11.62
C PRO A 242 -1.87 23.67 -10.71
N LYS A 243 -1.55 24.86 -11.22
CA LYS A 243 -1.75 26.13 -10.50
C LYS A 243 -3.20 26.34 -10.02
N ALA A 244 -4.18 25.78 -10.72
CA ALA A 244 -5.59 25.84 -10.34
C ALA A 244 -5.94 25.06 -9.07
N VAL A 245 -5.11 24.08 -8.69
CA VAL A 245 -5.28 23.29 -7.46
C VAL A 245 -4.48 23.92 -6.32
N ASP A 246 -3.20 24.20 -6.55
CA ASP A 246 -2.38 24.90 -5.56
C ASP A 246 -1.34 25.79 -6.25
N VAL A 247 -1.46 27.10 -6.03
CA VAL A 247 -0.61 28.11 -6.66
C VAL A 247 0.82 28.16 -6.10
N HIS A 248 1.06 27.62 -4.91
CA HIS A 248 2.37 27.60 -4.25
C HIS A 248 3.14 26.32 -4.55
N MET A 249 2.42 25.20 -4.69
CA MET A 249 2.96 23.88 -4.96
C MET A 249 2.98 23.55 -6.45
N SER A 250 2.27 24.29 -7.31
CA SER A 250 2.44 24.14 -8.75
C SER A 250 3.86 24.50 -9.16
N GLU A 251 4.50 23.66 -9.96
CA GLU A 251 5.66 24.13 -10.70
C GLU A 251 5.18 25.14 -11.74
N ALA A 252 5.90 26.26 -11.87
CA ALA A 252 5.59 27.30 -12.86
C ALA A 252 5.65 26.76 -14.29
#